data_AF-A0A1H3YVB3-F1
#
_entry.id   AF-A0A1H3YVB3-F1
#
_cell.length_a   1.000
_cell.length_b   1.000
_cell.length_c   1.000
_cell.angle_alpha   90.00
_cell.angle_beta   90.00
_cell.angle_gamma   90.00
#
_symmetry.space_group_name_H-M   'P 1'
#
loop_
_entity.id
_entity.type
_entity.pdbx_description
1 polymer ?
#
loop_
_entity_poly.entity_id
_entity_poly.type
_entity_poly.pdbx_seq_one_letter_code
_entity_poly.pdbx_strand_id
1 'polypeptide(L)' 'MKNIDLTEWLDWIDGQDVLLKMNVAPRTLQRWRINGLLPYSRVSGKCYYKKSDIIALLNENYNREKSEK' A
#
# COMPACT_ATOMS: atom_id res chain seq x y z
N MET A 1 14.10 0.24 16.36
CA MET A 1 13.12 -0.03 15.29
C MET A 1 12.79 1.30 14.64
N LYS A 2 12.92 1.45 13.33
CA LYS A 2 12.54 2.69 12.66
C LYS A 2 11.02 2.80 12.75
N ASN A 3 10.53 3.75 13.55
CA ASN A 3 9.14 4.18 13.46
C ASN A 3 8.96 4.63 12.02
N ILE A 4 8.15 3.90 11.25
CA ILE A 4 7.74 4.33 9.92
C ILE A 4 6.77 5.48 10.20
N ASP A 5 7.29 6.69 10.26
CA ASP A 5 6.48 7.90 10.35
C ASP A 5 5.65 7.99 9.06
N LEU A 6 4.44 7.45 9.11
CA LEU A 6 3.44 7.49 8.03
C LEU A 6 3.06 8.93 7.65
N THR A 7 3.49 9.91 8.44
CA THR A 7 3.29 11.35 8.30
C THR A 7 3.91 11.92 7.01
N GLU A 8 4.98 11.32 6.46
CA GLU A 8 5.63 11.80 5.24
C GLU A 8 4.97 11.36 3.91
N TRP A 9 3.89 10.58 3.97
CA TRP A 9 3.20 10.17 2.75
C TRP A 9 2.24 11.25 2.30
N LEU A 10 2.40 11.71 1.05
CA LEU A 10 1.37 12.44 0.31
C LEU A 10 0.05 11.67 0.36
N ASP A 11 -1.07 12.39 0.34
CA ASP A 11 -2.40 11.77 0.39
C ASP A 11 -2.66 10.82 -0.77
N TRP A 12 -2.03 11.09 -1.92
CA TRP A 12 -2.08 10.27 -3.13
C TRP A 12 -0.68 9.79 -3.48
N ILE A 13 -0.57 8.48 -3.68
CA ILE A 13 0.70 7.79 -3.88
C ILE A 13 0.62 7.09 -5.23
N ASP A 14 1.64 7.24 -6.06
CA ASP A 14 1.67 6.56 -7.35
C ASP A 14 2.04 5.09 -7.20
N GLY A 15 1.82 4.30 -8.26
CA GLY A 15 2.14 2.89 -8.22
C GLY A 15 3.62 2.58 -7.95
N GLN A 16 4.56 3.45 -8.34
CA GLN A 16 5.99 3.21 -8.15
C GLN A 16 6.39 3.40 -6.69
N ASP A 17 5.89 4.44 -6.05
CA ASP A 17 6.03 4.69 -4.63
C ASP A 17 5.38 3.59 -3.80
N VAL A 18 4.20 3.09 -4.20
CA VAL A 18 3.58 1.95 -3.51
C VAL A 18 4.48 0.72 -3.54
N LEU A 19 5.08 0.40 -4.70
CA LEU A 19 5.98 -0.74 -4.84
C LEU A 19 7.21 -0.61 -3.94
N LEU A 20 7.82 0.58 -3.92
CA LEU A 20 9.01 0.86 -3.10
C LEU A 20 8.69 0.87 -1.60
N LYS A 21 7.62 1.55 -1.20
CA LYS A 21 7.26 1.74 0.22
C LYS A 21 6.70 0.48 0.86
N MET A 22 5.87 -0.28 0.14
CA MET A 22 5.34 -1.56 0.62
C MET A 22 6.29 -2.73 0.36
N ASN A 23 7.39 -2.50 -0.37
CA ASN A 23 8.36 -3.51 -0.77
C ASN A 23 7.69 -4.73 -1.46
N VAL A 24 6.80 -4.45 -2.41
CA VAL A 24 6.03 -5.47 -3.13
C VAL A 24 6.34 -5.47 -4.62
N ALA A 25 6.19 -6.65 -5.24
CA ALA A 25 6.41 -6.80 -6.67
C ALA A 25 5.26 -6.19 -7.49
N PRO A 26 5.51 -5.74 -8.74
CA PRO A 26 4.48 -5.22 -9.65
C PRO A 26 3.31 -6.18 -9.86
N ARG A 27 3.60 -7.49 -9.89
CA ARG A 27 2.58 -8.54 -10.03
C ARG A 27 1.67 -8.63 -8.82
N THR A 28 2.17 -8.36 -7.61
CA THR A 28 1.38 -8.31 -6.38
C THR A 28 0.46 -7.08 -6.40
N LEU A 29 0.98 -5.91 -6.76
CA LEU A 29 0.16 -4.70 -6.90
C LEU A 29 -0.92 -4.86 -7.99
N GLN A 30 -0.60 -5.54 -9.09
CA GLN A 30 -1.59 -5.89 -10.10
C GLN A 30 -2.68 -6.82 -9.55
N ARG A 31 -2.30 -7.86 -8.78
CA ARG A 31 -3.28 -8.75 -8.12
C ARG A 31 -4.16 -7.98 -7.15
N TRP A 32 -3.62 -7.07 -6.35
CA TRP A 32 -4.41 -6.25 -5.43
C TRP A 32 -5.45 -5.39 -6.16
N ARG A 33 -5.10 -4.83 -7.32
CA ARG A 33 -6.07 -4.11 -8.16
C ARG A 33 -7.16 -5.01 -8.74
N ILE A 34 -6.77 -6.15 -9.30
CA ILE A 34 -7.71 -7.09 -9.93
C ILE A 34 -8.67 -7.68 -8.89
N ASN A 35 -8.15 -8.01 -7.71
CA ASN A 35 -8.92 -8.59 -6.63
C ASN A 35 -9.72 -7.54 -5.84
N GLY A 36 -9.58 -6.25 -6.15
CA GLY A 36 -10.25 -5.17 -5.41
C GLY A 36 -9.74 -4.95 -3.99
N LEU A 37 -8.58 -5.51 -3.63
CA LEU A 37 -7.97 -5.39 -2.30
C LEU A 37 -7.44 -3.98 -2.03
N LEU A 38 -6.94 -3.30 -3.07
CA LEU A 38 -6.44 -1.94 -2.95
C LEU A 38 -7.16 -1.02 -3.94
N PRO A 39 -8.07 -0.16 -3.46
CA PRO A 39 -8.73 0.84 -4.28
C PRO A 39 -7.72 1.77 -4.95
N TYR A 40 -8.00 2.15 -6.19
CA TYR A 40 -7.11 3.02 -6.97
C TYR A 40 -7.91 3.97 -7.83
N SER A 41 -7.34 5.14 -8.09
CA SER A 41 -7.86 6.13 -9.03
C SER A 41 -6.95 6.20 -10.25
N ARG A 42 -7.54 6.29 -11.44
CA ARG A 42 -6.80 6.43 -12.70
C ARG A 42 -6.85 7.88 -13.14
N VAL A 43 -5.68 8.51 -13.26
CA VAL A 43 -5.55 9.88 -13.75
C VAL A 43 -4.47 9.90 -14.83
N SER A 44 -4.82 10.35 -16.03
CA SER A 44 -3.90 10.43 -17.18
C SER A 44 -3.12 9.12 -17.45
N GLY A 45 -3.81 7.99 -17.37
CA GLY A 45 -3.21 6.66 -17.60
C GLY A 45 -2.37 6.10 -16.45
N LYS A 46 -2.08 6.89 -15.40
CA LYS A 46 -1.39 6.44 -14.19
C LYS A 46 -2.37 6.04 -13.09
N CYS A 47 -1.98 5.07 -12.28
CA CYS A 47 -2.75 4.63 -11.12
C CYS A 47 -2.21 5.31 -9.85
N TYR A 48 -3.12 5.89 -9.09
CA TYR A 48 -2.86 6.53 -7.81
C TYR A 48 -3.67 5.84 -6.72
N TYR A 49 -3.11 5.80 -5.53
CA TYR A 49 -3.65 5.11 -4.37
C TYR A 49 -3.75 6.09 -3.22
N LYS A 50 -4.83 6.02 -2.45
CA LYS A 50 -4.95 6.85 -1.25
C LYS A 50 -4.11 6.25 -0.14
N LYS A 51 -3.45 7.13 0.60
CA LYS A 51 -2.74 6.79 1.84
C LYS A 51 -3.65 6.07 2.85
N SER A 52 -4.88 6.56 3.02
CA SER A 52 -5.89 5.96 3.92
C SER A 52 -6.10 4.48 3.64
N ASP A 53 -6.21 4.14 2.36
CA ASP A 53 -6.60 2.81 1.92
C ASP A 53 -5.42 1.83 2.07
N ILE A 54 -4.19 2.31 1.83
CA ILE A 54 -2.98 1.51 2.08
C ILE A 54 -2.82 1.25 3.58
N ILE A 55 -3.03 2.26 4.42
CA ILE A 55 -2.94 2.10 5.88
C ILE A 55 -4.03 1.15 6.38
N ALA A 56 -5.26 1.26 5.87
CA ALA A 56 -6.34 0.34 6.20
C ALA A 56 -5.97 -1.10 5.83
N LEU A 57 -5.48 -1.34 4.61
CA LEU A 57 -5.02 -2.65 4.15
C LEU A 57 -3.91 -3.22 5.06
N LEU A 58 -2.94 -2.39 5.45
CA LEU A 58 -1.87 -2.79 6.35
C LEU A 58 -2.44 -3.17 7.72
N ASN A 59 -3.31 -2.35 8.31
CA ASN A 59 -3.92 -2.62 9.61
C ASN A 59 -4.80 -3.88 9.60
N GLU A 60 -5.57 -4.10 8.53
CA GLU A 60 -6.42 -5.29 8.36
C GLU A 60 -5.60 -6.58 8.27
N ASN A 61 -4.43 -6.54 7.63
CA ASN A 61 -3.57 -7.70 7.43
C ASN A 61 -2.43 -7.80 8.47
N TYR A 62 -2.31 -6.83 9.38
CA TYR A 62 -1.28 -6.82 10.40
C TYR A 62 -1.60 -7.83 11.49
N ASN A 63 -0.99 -9.01 11.39
CA ASN A 63 -1.11 -10.03 12.43
C ASN A 63 -0.03 -9.85 13.50
N ARG A 64 -0.43 -9.32 14.66
CA ARG A 64 0.45 -9.01 15.80
C ARG A 64 1.05 -10.25 16.47
N GLU A 65 0.51 -11.45 16.23
CA GLU A 65 0.85 -12.67 16.99
C GLU A 65 2.02 -13.50 16.41
N LYS A 66 2.73 -13.02 15.38
CA LYS A 66 3.88 -13.73 14.79
C LYS A 66 5.26 -13.24 15.22
N SER A 67 5.37 -12.49 16.32
CA SER A 67 6.66 -11.99 16.82
C SER A 67 7.34 -12.88 17.88
N GLU A 68 6.75 -14.00 18.29
CA GLU A 68 7.36 -14.90 19.29
C GLU A 68 7.16 -16.38 18.92
N LYS A 69 7.89 -16.86 17.90
CA LYS A 69 8.30 -18.27 17.81
C LYS A 69 9.70 -18.37 17.23
#